data_AF-A0A929ECW9-F1
#
_entry.id   AF-A0A929ECW9-F1
#
_cell.length_a   1.000
_cell.length_b   1.000
_cell.length_c   1.000
_cell.angle_alpha   90.00
_cell.angle_beta   90.00
_cell.angle_gamma   90.00
#
_symmetry.space_group_name_H-M   'P 1'
#
loop_
_entity.id
_entity.type
_entity.pdbx_description
1 polymer ?
#
loop_
_entity_poly.entity_id
_entity_poly.type
_entity_poly.pdbx_seq_one_letter_code
_entity_poly.pdbx_strand_id
1 'polypeptide(L)'
;MGVSKDDCQSHQAFIKKYDLQVVLLADTSGELCDAYGVWQEKEKNSIKKMGIVRSIFIIDKHGKLVDVEYAVTAEGHAQEVLDKIKQV
;
A
#
# COMPACT_ATOMS: atom_id res chain seq x y z
N MET A 1 3.66 -6.35 -4.14
CA MET A 1 2.92 -6.87 -2.96
C MET A 1 2.00 -5.77 -2.48
N GLY A 2 0.72 -6.08 -2.21
CA GLY A 2 -0.20 -5.15 -1.55
C GLY A 2 -0.21 -5.38 -0.04
N VAL A 3 -0.57 -4.36 0.74
CA VAL A 3 -0.63 -4.42 2.21
C VAL A 3 -1.88 -3.69 2.69
N SER A 4 -2.60 -4.27 3.64
CA SER A 4 -3.61 -3.57 4.44
C SER A 4 -3.72 -4.22 5.82
N LYS A 5 -4.54 -3.63 6.70
CA LYS A 5 -4.86 -4.18 8.02
C LYS A 5 -6.01 -5.21 8.00
N ASP A 6 -6.49 -5.58 6.82
CA ASP A 6 -7.48 -6.66 6.67
C ASP A 6 -6.84 -8.03 6.94
N ASP A 7 -7.65 -9.00 7.34
CA ASP A 7 -7.17 -10.35 7.62
C ASP A 7 -6.97 -11.19 6.34
N CYS A 8 -6.35 -12.37 6.52
CA CYS A 8 -6.09 -13.30 5.42
C CYS A 8 -7.37 -13.77 4.72
N GLN A 9 -8.50 -13.88 5.42
CA GLN A 9 -9.75 -14.36 4.84
C GLN A 9 -10.33 -13.31 3.88
N SER A 10 -10.34 -12.04 4.30
CA SER A 10 -10.70 -10.89 3.47
C SER A 10 -9.82 -10.81 2.22
N HIS A 11 -8.50 -10.95 2.39
CA HIS A 11 -7.55 -10.96 1.27
C HIS A 11 -7.80 -12.11 0.29
N GLN A 12 -8.02 -13.33 0.78
CA GLN A 12 -8.33 -14.47 -0.08
C GLN A 12 -9.63 -14.26 -0.88
N ALA A 13 -10.67 -13.72 -0.24
CA ALA A 13 -11.92 -13.40 -0.91
C ALA A 13 -11.72 -12.30 -1.98
N PHE A 14 -10.92 -11.27 -1.68
CA PHE A 14 -10.61 -10.19 -2.61
C PHE A 14 -9.77 -10.67 -3.80
N ILE A 15 -8.72 -11.46 -3.55
CA ILE A 15 -7.89 -12.09 -4.59
C ILE A 15 -8.77 -12.92 -5.52
N LYS A 16 -9.64 -13.77 -4.97
CA LYS A 16 -10.56 -14.61 -5.76
C LYS A 16 -11.57 -13.78 -6.56
N LYS A 17 -12.11 -12.72 -5.96
CA LYS A 17 -13.13 -11.87 -6.59
C LYS A 17 -12.59 -11.11 -7.80
N TYR A 18 -11.34 -10.68 -7.75
CA TYR A 18 -10.71 -9.85 -8.79
C TYR A 18 -9.62 -10.58 -9.59
N ASP A 19 -9.48 -11.90 -9.40
CA ASP A 19 -8.47 -12.75 -10.04
C ASP A 19 -7.04 -12.17 -9.97
N LEU A 20 -6.66 -11.74 -8.77
CA LEU A 20 -5.38 -11.06 -8.57
C LEU A 20 -4.21 -12.04 -8.60
N GLN A 21 -3.18 -11.71 -9.40
CA GLN A 21 -1.93 -12.45 -9.48
C GLN A 21 -0.83 -11.91 -8.55
N VAL A 22 -1.22 -11.16 -7.52
CA VAL A 22 -0.29 -10.50 -6.59
C VAL A 22 -0.49 -11.00 -5.17
N VAL A 23 0.60 -10.99 -4.39
CA VAL A 23 0.55 -11.26 -2.96
C VAL A 23 0.00 -10.06 -2.21
N LEU A 24 -0.94 -10.30 -1.30
CA LEU A 24 -1.44 -9.35 -0.32
C LEU A 24 -0.99 -9.77 1.09
N LEU A 25 -0.34 -8.87 1.82
CA LEU A 25 0.07 -9.08 3.21
C LEU A 25 -1.03 -8.54 4.14
N ALA A 26 -1.43 -9.37 5.10
CA ALA A 26 -2.38 -9.02 6.16
C ALA A 26 -1.61 -8.48 7.37
N ASP A 27 -1.52 -7.15 7.48
CA ASP A 27 -0.88 -6.45 8.60
C ASP A 27 -1.89 -6.24 9.73
N THR A 28 -2.41 -7.33 10.29
CA THR A 28 -3.51 -7.24 11.27
C THR A 28 -3.10 -6.53 12.57
N SER A 29 -1.81 -6.54 12.92
CA SER A 29 -1.29 -5.77 14.06
C SER A 29 -1.18 -4.28 13.74
N GLY A 30 -0.91 -3.92 12.48
CA GLY A 30 -0.66 -2.54 12.05
C GLY A 30 0.80 -2.12 12.22
N GLU A 31 1.66 -2.99 12.72
CA GLU A 31 3.08 -2.68 12.99
C GLU A 31 3.81 -2.27 11.71
N LEU A 32 3.50 -2.91 10.58
CA LEU A 32 4.10 -2.54 9.31
C LEU A 32 3.60 -1.18 8.83
N CYS A 33 2.30 -0.93 8.94
CA CYS A 33 1.69 0.36 8.60
C CYS A 33 2.28 1.51 9.42
N ASP A 34 2.55 1.27 10.71
CA ASP A 34 3.18 2.26 11.59
C ASP A 34 4.66 2.46 11.22
N ALA A 35 5.41 1.38 11.00
CA ALA A 35 6.82 1.43 10.62
C ALA A 35 7.06 2.16 9.29
N TYR A 36 6.14 2.02 8.34
CA TYR A 36 6.19 2.70 7.04
C TYR A 36 5.52 4.08 7.07
N GLY A 37 5.04 4.53 8.23
CA GLY A 37 4.46 5.86 8.40
C GLY A 37 3.18 6.10 7.59
N VAL A 38 2.47 5.03 7.17
CA VAL A 38 1.24 5.14 6.37
C VAL A 38 -0.01 5.29 7.23
N TRP A 39 0.08 4.98 8.52
CA TRP A 39 -0.99 5.23 9.48
C TRP A 39 -0.98 6.71 9.90
N GLN A 40 -1.83 7.51 9.27
CA GLN A 40 -1.83 8.97 9.45
C GLN A 40 -3.23 9.49 9.79
N GLU A 41 -3.28 10.67 10.41
CA GLU A 41 -4.54 11.38 10.66
C GLU A 41 -5.10 11.89 9.33
N LYS A 42 -6.36 11.54 9.04
CA LYS A 42 -7.14 12.08 7.93
C LYS A 42 -8.27 12.92 8.49
N GLU A 43 -8.41 14.14 8.00
CA GLU A 43 -9.55 14.99 8.28
C GLU A 43 -10.56 14.89 7.14
N LYS A 44 -11.80 14.52 7.48
CA LYS A 44 -12.92 14.55 6.53
C LYS A 44 -14.13 15.17 7.23
N ASN A 45 -14.65 16.25 6.68
CA ASN A 45 -15.79 17.00 7.23
C ASN A 45 -15.56 17.40 8.70
N SER A 46 -14.38 17.93 9.03
CA SER A 46 -13.98 18.33 10.39
C SER A 46 -13.93 17.18 11.42
N ILE A 47 -14.01 15.93 10.97
CA ILE A 47 -13.79 14.76 11.80
C ILE A 47 -12.41 14.20 11.47
N LYS A 48 -11.53 14.21 12.47
CA LYS A 48 -10.20 13.61 12.41
C LYS A 48 -10.29 12.12 12.76
N LYS A 49 -9.79 11.26 11.88
CA LYS A 49 -9.67 9.82 12.12
C LYS A 49 -8.34 9.33 11.59
N MET A 50 -7.72 8.41 12.30
CA MET A 50 -6.57 7.69 11.77
C MET A 50 -7.01 6.75 10.65
N GLY A 51 -6.20 6.67 9.61
CA GLY A 51 -6.45 5.79 8.47
C GLY A 51 -5.18 5.53 7.69
N ILE A 52 -5.14 4.40 6.98
CA ILE A 52 -4.05 4.09 6.06
C ILE A 52 -4.10 5.09 4.90
N VAL A 53 -3.04 5.89 4.75
CA VAL A 53 -2.79 6.70 3.56
C VAL A 53 -2.26 5.78 2.47
N ARG A 54 -2.86 5.86 1.28
CA ARG A 54 -2.41 5.04 0.14
C ARG A 54 -1.01 5.51 -0.23
N SER A 55 -0.07 4.59 -0.20
CA SER A 55 1.33 4.86 -0.42
C SER A 55 1.97 3.72 -1.19
N ILE A 56 3.06 4.03 -1.90
CA ILE A 56 3.87 3.06 -2.63
C ILE A 56 5.34 3.24 -2.25
N PHE A 57 6.03 2.10 -2.18
CA PHE A 57 7.42 2.00 -1.81
C PHE A 57 8.09 1.12 -2.87
N ILE A 58 9.17 1.62 -3.47
CA ILE A 58 9.99 0.85 -4.41
C ILE A 58 11.24 0.41 -3.66
N ILE A 59 11.39 -0.90 -3.51
CA ILE A 59 12.53 -1.54 -2.84
C ILE A 59 13.29 -2.36 -3.89
N ASP A 60 14.59 -2.12 -4.01
CA ASP A 60 15.42 -2.83 -4.99
C ASP A 60 15.78 -4.27 -4.53
N LYS A 61 16.46 -5.02 -5.40
CA LYS A 61 16.89 -6.40 -5.13
C LYS A 61 17.90 -6.53 -3.97
N HIS A 62 18.50 -5.44 -3.52
CA HIS A 62 19.43 -5.39 -2.39
C HIS A 62 18.71 -5.01 -1.07
N GLY A 63 17.39 -4.80 -1.12
CA GLY A 63 16.60 -4.38 0.03
C GLY A 63 16.68 -2.89 0.32
N LYS A 64 17.20 -2.08 -0.61
CA LYS A 64 17.26 -0.62 -0.44
C LYS A 64 15.95 0.02 -0.89
N LEU A 65 15.42 0.91 -0.06
CA LEU A 65 14.31 1.78 -0.45
C LEU A 65 14.82 2.84 -1.43
N VAL A 66 14.36 2.78 -2.68
CA VAL A 66 14.81 3.64 -3.79
C VAL A 66 13.79 4.71 -4.17
N ASP A 67 12.51 4.51 -3.85
CA ASP A 67 11.48 5.54 -4.00
C ASP A 67 10.33 5.35 -3.00
N VAL A 68 9.69 6.46 -2.63
CA VAL A 68 8.57 6.50 -1.68
C VAL A 68 7.56 7.57 -2.09
N GLU A 69 6.30 7.18 -2.15
CA GLU A 69 5.19 8.09 -2.46
C GLU A 69 4.05 7.90 -1.46
N TYR A 70 3.61 9.01 -0.86
CA TYR A 70 2.47 9.03 0.06
C TYR A 70 1.28 9.76 -0.58
N ALA A 71 0.08 9.44 -0.12
CA ALA A 71 -1.17 10.08 -0.52
C ALA A 71 -1.45 9.99 -2.03
N VAL A 72 -1.06 8.88 -2.65
CA VAL A 72 -1.20 8.67 -4.10
C VAL A 72 -2.66 8.41 -4.49
N THR A 73 -3.05 8.90 -5.67
CA THR A 73 -4.33 8.55 -6.30
C THR A 73 -4.22 7.21 -7.02
N ALA A 74 -5.34 6.48 -7.15
CA ALA A 74 -5.31 5.16 -7.77
C ALA A 74 -5.20 5.23 -9.30
N GLU A 75 -5.81 6.23 -9.91
CA GLU A 75 -5.88 6.40 -11.35
C GLU A 75 -4.51 6.75 -11.92
N GLY A 76 -4.08 6.04 -12.97
CA GLY A 76 -2.78 6.22 -13.65
C GLY A 76 -1.56 5.68 -12.90
N HIS A 77 -1.62 5.59 -11.57
CA HIS A 77 -0.44 5.41 -10.74
C HIS A 77 0.30 4.08 -10.93
N ALA A 78 -0.42 2.99 -11.26
CA ALA A 78 0.24 1.71 -11.57
C ALA A 78 1.21 1.79 -12.76
N GLN A 79 0.88 2.61 -13.78
CA GLN A 79 1.73 2.83 -14.94
C GLN A 79 2.95 3.69 -14.59
N GLU A 80 2.75 4.74 -13.78
CA GLU A 80 3.82 5.61 -13.30
C GLU A 80 4.89 4.81 -12.53
N VAL A 81 4.45 3.94 -11.62
CA VAL A 81 5.35 3.06 -10.85
C VAL A 81 6.11 2.10 -11.76
N LEU A 82 5.44 1.51 -12.76
CA LEU A 82 6.10 0.63 -13.72
C LEU A 82 7.19 1.36 -14.50
N ASP A 83 6.94 2.60 -14.92
CA ASP A 83 7.91 3.38 -15.69
C ASP A 83 9.08 3.86 -14.84
N LYS A 84 8.87 4.11 -13.54
CA LYS A 84 9.95 4.33 -12.57
C LYS A 84 10.82 3.09 -12.40
N ILE A 85 10.21 1.91 -12.22
CA ILE A 85 10.95 0.65 -12.01
C ILE A 85 11.83 0.32 -13.22
N LYS A 86 11.41 0.64 -14.45
CA LYS A 86 12.24 0.41 -15.65
C LYS A 86 13.51 1.27 -15.72
N GLN A 87 13.59 2.33 -14.92
CA GLN A 87 14.73 3.25 -14.90
C GLN A 87 15.75 2.92 -13.79
N VAL A 88 15.42 1.97 -12.91
CA VAL A 88 16.24 1.54 -11.75
C VAL A 88 16.88 0.19 -12.04
#